data_AF-A0A926ASG2-F1
#
_entry.id   AF-A0A926ASG2-F1
#
_cell.length_a   1.000
_cell.length_b   1.000
_cell.length_c   1.000
_cell.angle_alpha   90.00
_cell.angle_beta   90.00
_cell.angle_gamma   90.00
#
_symmetry.space_group_name_H-M   'P 1'
#
loop_
_entity.id
_entity.type
_entity.pdbx_description
1 polymer ?
#
loop_
_entity_poly.entity_id
_entity_poly.type
_entity_poly.pdbx_seq_one_letter_code
_entity_poly.pdbx_strand_id
1 'polypeptide(L)' 'IVNLPGQPKAIKECLDAVMPAIPYCIDLLEGPYLTTDESKIKAFRPKK' A
#
# COMPACT_ATOMS: atom_id res chain seq x y z
N ILE A 1 2.75 10.10 5.00
CA ILE A 1 3.95 10.24 4.13
C ILE A 1 4.76 8.96 4.28
N VAL A 2 5.24 8.36 3.18
CA VAL A 2 6.11 7.17 3.20
C VAL A 2 7.38 7.53 2.44
N ASN A 3 8.53 7.45 3.11
CA ASN A 3 9.82 7.68 2.48
C ASN A 3 10.27 6.40 1.78
N LEU A 4 10.78 6.54 0.56
CA LEU A 4 11.25 5.42 -0.27
C LEU A 4 12.75 5.57 -0.56
N PRO A 5 13.44 4.46 -0.87
CA PRO A 5 14.84 4.50 -1.33
C PRO A 5 14.95 5.16 -2.71
N GLY A 6 16.17 5.52 -3.13
CA GLY A 6 16.39 6.22 -4.41
C GLY A 6 16.56 5.31 -5.65
N GLN A 7 16.93 4.04 -5.47
CA GLN A 7 17.15 3.12 -6.60
C GLN A 7 15.82 2.50 -7.08
N PRO A 8 15.53 2.46 -8.40
CA PRO A 8 14.26 1.95 -8.91
C PRO A 8 13.90 0.52 -8.46
N LYS A 9 14.91 -0.36 -8.38
CA LYS A 9 14.72 -1.73 -7.90
C LYS A 9 14.26 -1.74 -6.43
N ALA A 10 14.94 -0.99 -5.58
CA ALA A 10 14.62 -0.88 -4.16
C ALA A 10 13.27 -0.19 -3.92
N ILE A 11 12.88 0.78 -4.76
CA ILE A 11 11.56 1.42 -4.70
C ILE A 11 10.47 0.37 -4.88
N LYS A 12 10.59 -0.48 -5.92
CA LYS A 12 9.62 -1.53 -6.20
C LYS A 12 9.54 -2.52 -5.04
N GLU A 13 10.68 -3.04 -4.58
CA GLU A 13 10.73 -3.98 -3.45
C GLU A 13 10.11 -3.39 -2.18
N CYS A 14 10.37 -2.12 -1.89
CA CYS A 14 9.81 -1.43 -0.73
C CYS A 14 8.29 -1.24 -0.89
N LEU A 15 7.82 -0.78 -2.05
CA LEU A 15 6.40 -0.60 -2.34
C LEU A 15 5.62 -1.91 -2.29
N ASP A 16 6.16 -2.98 -2.87
CA ASP A 16 5.52 -4.31 -2.86
C ASP A 16 5.33 -4.82 -1.41
N ALA A 17 6.24 -4.46 -0.50
CA ALA A 17 6.13 -4.82 0.92
C ALA A 17 5.12 -3.96 1.71
N VAL A 18 5.03 -2.65 1.44
CA VAL A 18 4.21 -1.72 2.27
C VAL A 18 2.81 -1.46 1.70
N MET A 19 2.64 -1.53 0.38
CA MET A 19 1.38 -1.22 -0.30
C MET A 19 0.20 -2.10 0.12
N PRO A 20 0.35 -3.37 0.55
CA PRO A 20 -0.77 -4.14 1.11
C PRO A 20 -1.47 -3.47 2.30
N ALA A 21 -0.75 -2.69 3.12
CA ALA A 21 -1.32 -2.03 4.31
C ALA A 21 -1.78 -0.59 4.06
N ILE A 22 -1.19 0.11 3.09
CA ILE A 22 -1.44 1.54 2.84
C ILE A 22 -2.94 1.85 2.60
N PRO A 23 -3.70 1.08 1.79
CA PRO A 23 -5.13 1.36 1.58
C PRO A 23 -5.92 1.39 2.89
N TYR A 24 -5.69 0.45 3.80
CA TYR A 24 -6.37 0.43 5.08
C TYR A 24 -5.93 1.58 6.00
N CYS A 25 -4.65 1.94 6.00
CA CYS A 25 -4.18 3.13 6.72
C CYS A 25 -4.88 4.42 6.26
N ILE A 26 -5.20 4.54 4.96
CA ILE A 26 -5.93 5.69 4.42
C ILE A 26 -7.41 5.64 4.82
N ASP A 27 -8.02 4.45 4.79
CA ASP A 27 -9.40 4.27 5.25
C ASP A 27 -9.56 4.68 6.72
N LEU A 28 -8.57 4.36 7.58
CA LEU A 28 -8.54 4.75 9.00
C LEU A 28 -8.40 6.25 9.23
N LEU A 29 -7.84 6.99 8.27
CA LEU A 29 -7.72 8.44 8.31
C LEU A 29 -8.94 9.13 7.67
N GLU A 30 -10.03 8.38 7.40
CA GLU A 30 -11.22 8.86 6.70
C GLU A 30 -10.88 9.45 5.32
N GLY A 31 -9.83 8.94 4.69
CA GLY A 31 -9.36 9.35 3.37
C GLY A 31 -10.13 8.67 2.22
N PRO A 32 -9.68 8.89 0.97
CA PRO A 32 -10.29 8.25 -0.19
C PRO A 32 -10.09 6.73 -0.17
N TYR A 33 -11.12 5.99 -0.58
CA TYR A 33 -11.07 4.53 -0.64
C TYR A 33 -10.22 4.05 -1.82
N LEU A 34 -9.00 3.58 -1.54
CA LEU A 34 -8.10 3.07 -2.57
C LEU A 34 -8.39 1.61 -2.93
N THR A 35 -8.37 1.30 -4.22
CA THR A 35 -8.42 -0.06 -4.76
C THR A 35 -7.07 -0.44 -5.37
N THR A 36 -6.76 -1.74 -5.35
CA THR A 36 -5.54 -2.28 -5.95
C THR A 36 -5.90 -3.39 -6.94
N ASP A 37 -5.06 -3.58 -7.95
CA ASP A 37 -5.13 -4.72 -8.86
C ASP A 37 -4.64 -5.97 -8.11
N GLU A 38 -5.57 -6.90 -7.81
CA GLU A 38 -5.29 -8.12 -7.04
C GLU A 38 -4.25 -9.04 -7.71
N SER A 39 -4.05 -8.93 -9.03
CA SER A 39 -3.02 -9.68 -9.74
C SER A 39 -1.60 -9.20 -9.42
N LYS A 40 -1.47 -7.99 -8.86
CA LYS A 40 -0.20 -7.36 -8.50
C LYS A 40 -0.02 -7.25 -7.00
N ILE A 41 -1.01 -6.68 -6.29
CA ILE A 41 -0.93 -6.40 -4.86
C ILE A 41 -2.31 -6.59 -4.23
N LYS A 42 -2.38 -7.49 -3.25
CA LYS A 42 -3.58 -7.71 -2.43
C LYS A 42 -3.58 -6.77 -1.24
N ALA A 43 -4.49 -5.78 -1.25
CA ALA A 43 -4.69 -4.90 -0.10
C ALA A 43 -5.29 -5.70 1.08
N PHE A 44 -4.65 -5.60 2.24
CA PHE A 44 -5.16 -6.17 3.49
C PHE A 44 -6.10 -5.18 4.18
N ARG A 45 -7.29 -5.65 4.53
CA ARG A 45 -8.29 -4.92 5.32
C ARG A 45 -8.90 -5.87 6.35
N PRO A 46 -8.82 -5.59 7.66
CA PRO A 46 -9.47 -6.39 8.69
C PRO A 46 -10.99 -6.40 8.47
N LYS A 47 -11.59 -7.59 8.55
CA LYS A 47 -13.04 -7.71 8.72
C LYS A 47 -13.34 -7.51 10.21
N LYS A 48 -14.35 -6.70 10.52
CA LYS A 48 -14.88 -6.58 11.89
C LYS A 48 -15.34 -7.93 12.41
#